data_AF-A0A9E3Q8H4-F1
#
_entry.id   AF-A0A9E3Q8H4-F1
#
_cell.length_a   1.000
_cell.length_b   1.000
_cell.length_c   1.000
_cell.angle_alpha   90.00
_cell.angle_beta   90.00
_cell.angle_gamma   90.00
#
_symmetry.space_group_name_H-M   'P 1'
#
loop_
_entity.id
_entity.type
_entity.pdbx_description
1 polymer ?
#
loop_
_entity_poly.entity_id
_entity_poly.type
_entity_poly.pdbx_seq_one_letter_code
_entity_poly.pdbx_strand_id
1 'polypeptide(L)' 'MEHETFLTLLQDKAHWEFELFLIFLFDVVIGLILWPSIKKFIIHHKTDDERIAELESKVKELSK' A
#
# COMPACT_ATOMS: atom_id res chain seq x y z
N MET A 1 13.93 -41.17 2.05
CA MET A 1 13.62 -39.72 2.08
C MET A 1 13.70 -39.33 3.53
N GLU A 2 14.66 -38.51 3.92
CA GLU A 2 14.68 -37.98 5.29
C GLU A 2 13.41 -37.13 5.45
N HIS A 3 12.64 -37.43 6.49
CA HIS A 3 11.47 -36.61 6.83
C HIS A 3 11.99 -35.36 7.52
N GLU A 4 12.01 -34.24 6.79
CA GLU A 4 12.18 -32.94 7.43
C GLU A 4 11.06 -32.76 8.45
N THR A 5 11.44 -32.60 9.71
CA THR A 5 10.49 -32.33 10.78
C THR A 5 10.30 -30.84 10.92
N PHE A 6 9.17 -30.43 11.49
CA PHE A 6 8.90 -29.02 11.76
C PHE A 6 10.05 -28.33 12.54
N LEU A 7 10.69 -29.06 13.45
CA LEU A 7 11.82 -28.55 14.22
C LEU A 7 13.06 -28.33 13.36
N THR A 8 13.29 -29.19 12.36
CA THR A 8 14.39 -29.07 11.39
C THR A 8 14.22 -27.81 10.55
N LEU A 9 13.01 -27.57 10.04
CA LEU A 9 12.67 -26.39 9.24
C LEU A 9 12.78 -25.10 10.07
N LEU A 10 12.37 -25.13 11.33
CA LEU A 10 12.42 -23.97 12.22
C LEU A 10 13.85 -23.53 12.55
N GLN A 11 14.82 -24.44 12.49
CA GLN A 11 16.24 -24.15 12.73
C GLN A 11 17.01 -23.88 11.43
N ASP A 12 16.42 -24.17 10.27
CA ASP A 12 17.07 -23.98 8.99
C ASP A 12 17.02 -22.51 8.56
N LYS A 13 18.20 -21.89 8.54
CA LYS A 13 18.38 -20.50 8.09
C LYS A 13 17.95 -20.30 6.63
N ALA A 14 18.22 -21.27 5.75
CA ALA A 14 17.88 -21.16 4.33
C ALA A 14 16.37 -21.16 4.13
N HIS A 15 15.65 -21.95 4.93
CA HIS A 15 14.19 -21.95 4.94
C HIS A 15 13.62 -20.58 5.33
N TRP A 16 14.09 -19.99 6.43
CA TRP A 16 13.65 -18.65 6.85
C TRP A 16 13.98 -17.56 5.83
N GLU A 17 15.17 -17.59 5.22
CA GLU A 17 15.56 -16.63 4.18
C GLU A 17 14.62 -16.72 2.96
N PHE A 18 14.23 -17.93 2.56
CA PHE A 18 13.27 -18.13 1.49
C PHE A 18 11.86 -17.68 1.86
N GLU A 19 11.39 -17.97 3.07
CA GLU A 19 10.07 -17.51 3.53
C GLU A 19 9.98 -15.99 3.58
N LEU A 20 11.00 -15.31 4.12
CA LEU A 20 11.06 -13.85 4.14
C LEU A 20 11.11 -13.26 2.73
N PHE A 21 11.85 -13.89 1.82
CA PHE A 21 11.86 -13.50 0.41
C PHE A 21 10.47 -13.61 -0.21
N LEU A 22 9.75 -14.71 0.02
CA LEU A 22 8.39 -14.88 -0.49
C LEU A 22 7.43 -13.84 0.08
N ILE A 23 7.47 -13.60 1.40
CA ILE A 23 6.64 -12.56 2.03
C ILE A 23 6.88 -11.21 1.36
N PHE A 24 8.14 -10.81 1.22
CA PHE A 24 8.48 -9.54 0.59
C PHE A 24 8.04 -9.47 -0.87
N LEU A 25 8.24 -10.56 -1.64
CA LEU A 25 7.81 -10.65 -3.03
C LEU A 25 6.30 -10.47 -3.15
N PHE A 26 5.52 -11.15 -2.30
CA PHE A 26 4.07 -11.03 -2.28
C PHE A 26 3.63 -9.62 -1.87
N ASP A 27 4.23 -9.02 -0.85
CA ASP A 27 3.92 -7.65 -0.42
C ASP A 27 4.16 -6.63 -1.53
N VAL A 28 5.27 -6.77 -2.27
CA VAL A 28 5.56 -5.91 -3.43
C VAL A 28 4.52 -6.12 -4.53
N VAL A 29 4.17 -7.36 -4.86
CA VAL A 29 3.17 -7.65 -5.89
C VAL A 29 1.80 -7.10 -5.50
N ILE A 30 1.36 -7.34 -4.27
CA ILE A 30 0.09 -6.82 -3.74
C ILE A 30 0.13 -5.28 -3.74
N GLY A 31 1.23 -4.68 -3.29
CA GLY A 31 1.44 -3.24 -3.30
C GLY A 31 1.32 -2.64 -4.70
N LEU A 32 1.90 -3.29 -5.72
CA LEU A 32 1.81 -2.86 -7.12
C LEU A 32 0.38 -2.96 -7.66
N ILE A 33 -0.37 -4.01 -7.29
CA ILE A 33 -1.77 -4.18 -7.68
C ILE A 33 -2.65 -3.10 -7.04
N LEU A 34 -2.39 -2.74 -5.79
CA LEU A 34 -3.16 -1.74 -5.04
C LEU A 34 -2.72 -0.29 -5.36
N TRP A 35 -1.50 -0.08 -5.84
CA TRP A 35 -0.94 1.22 -6.16
C TRP A 35 -1.83 2.12 -7.03
N PRO A 36 -2.41 1.67 -8.16
CA PRO A 36 -3.28 2.53 -8.97
C PRO A 36 -4.51 3.01 -8.22
N SER A 37 -5.08 2.19 -7.33
CA SER A 37 -6.24 2.54 -6.51
C SER A 37 -5.88 3.58 -5.45
N ILE A 38 -4.75 3.38 -4.76
CA ILE A 38 -4.22 4.35 -3.78
C ILE A 38 -3.90 5.68 -4.47
N LYS A 39 -3.25 5.63 -5.64
CA LYS A 39 -2.94 6.82 -6.44
C LYS A 39 -4.20 7.59 -6.84
N LYS A 40 -5.25 6.89 -7.29
CA LYS A 40 -6.54 7.52 -7.62
C LYS A 40 -7.18 8.19 -6.40
N PHE A 41 -7.14 7.52 -5.24
CA PHE A 41 -7.69 8.07 -4.00
C PHE A 41 -6.97 9.35 -3.56
N ILE A 42 -5.63 9.37 -3.62
CA ILE A 42 -4.83 10.57 -3.29
C ILE A 42 -5.14 11.73 -4.23
N ILE A 43 -5.25 11.47 -5.54
CA ILE A 43 -5.59 12.52 -6.54
C ILE A 43 -7.00 13.07 -6.29
N HIS A 44 -7.95 12.21 -5.95
CA HIS A 44 -9.33 12.64 -5.70
C HIS A 44 -9.40 13.61 -4.51
N HIS A 45 -8.73 13.28 -3.40
CA HIS A 45 -8.69 14.17 -2.24
C HIS A 45 -8.05 15.54 -2.54
N LYS A 46 -6.95 15.55 -3.31
CA LYS A 46 -6.33 16.83 -3.70
C LYS A 46 -7.27 17.70 -4.55
N THR A 47 -8.05 17.07 -5.43
CA THR A 47 -9.01 17.78 -6.28
C THR A 47 -10.19 18.33 -5.47
N ASP A 48 -10.63 17.60 -4.45
CA ASP A 48 -11.73 18.04 -3.59
C ASP A 48 -11.32 19.24 -2.73
N ASP A 49 -10.10 19.23 -2.18
CA ASP A 49 -9.54 20.36 -1.42
C ASP A 49 -9.46 21.65 -2.27
N GLU A 50 -8.99 21.54 -3.52
CA GLU A 50 -8.90 22.67 -4.45
C GLU A 50 -10.28 23.26 -4.79
N ARG A 51 -11.30 22.40 -4.98
CA ARG A 51 -12.67 22.85 -5.27
C ARG A 51 -13.35 23.52 -4.08
N ILE A 52 -13.09 23.02 -2.87
CA ILE A 52 -13.59 23.65 -1.64
C ILE A 52 -12.99 25.05 -1.48
N ALA A 53 -11.68 25.20 -1.68
CA ALA A 53 -11.00 26.50 -1.60
C ALA A 53 -11.55 27.51 -2.63
N GLU A 54 -11.85 27.06 -3.86
CA GLU A 54 -12.45 27.92 -4.89
C GLU A 54 -13.88 28.36 -4.51
N LEU A 55 -14.69 27.44 -3.96
CA LEU A 55 -16.05 27.74 -3.48
C LEU A 55 -16.03 28.75 -2.33
N GLU A 56 -15.11 28.60 -1.36
CA GLU A 56 -14.95 29.55 -0.26
C GLU A 56 -14.58 30.96 -0.77
N SER A 57 -13.70 31.05 -1.77
CA SER A 57 -13.34 32.33 -2.39
C SER A 57 -14.54 33.00 -3.05
N LYS A 58 -15.36 32.24 -3.80
CA LYS A 58 -16.57 32.77 -4.46
C LYS A 58 -17.63 33.22 -3.46
N VAL A 59 -17.85 32.47 -2.38
CA VAL A 59 -18.78 32.87 -1.32
C VAL A 59 -18.31 34.18 -0.67
N LYS A 60 -17.01 34.32 -0.40
CA LYS A 60 -16.43 35.53 0.20
C LYS A 60 -16.53 36.75 -0.71
N GLU A 61 -16.44 36.56 -2.02
CA GLU A 61 -16.63 37.63 -3.02
C GLU A 61 -18.10 38.05 -3.12
N LEU A 62 -19.04 37.10 -3.06
CA LEU A 62 -20.48 37.36 -3.07
C LEU A 62 -21.01 37.98 -1.77
N SER A 63 -20.33 37.77 -0.64
CA SER A 63 -20.73 38.32 0.66
C SER A 63 -20.18 39.72 0.95
N LYS A 64 -19.51 40.35 -0.02
CA LYS A 64 -18.86 41.66 0.11
C LYS A 64 -19.62 42.71 -0.69
#